data_AF-A0A257RFD3-F1
#
_entry.id   AF-A0A257RFD3-F1
#
_cell.length_a   1.000
_cell.length_b   1.000
_cell.length_c   1.000
_cell.angle_alpha   90.00
_cell.angle_beta   90.00
_cell.angle_gamma   90.00
#
_symmetry.space_group_name_H-M   'P 1'
#
loop_
_entity.id
_entity.type
_entity.pdbx_description
1 polymer ?
#
loop_
_entity_poly.entity_id
_entity_poly.type
_entity_poly.pdbx_seq_one_letter_code
_entity_poly.pdbx_strand_id
1 'polypeptide(L)'
;SIGRPHFARAMAELHPEIVGAPGDATTQRVFTEWLGASGRAYIPKTSIPIERFVDAGRGSGVVFAIAHPLDNYLDEPGDPERTMPRVLASLRERGVVGAEAYYGSTPRDTRETMVRLTRAAGMIPTGGSDYHGTYKVGVALGRGLTGDLEVPDGVLEELKAAR
;
A
#
# COMPACT_ATOMS: atom_id res chain seq x y z
N SER A 1 -11.22 5.03 12.37
CA SER A 1 -11.53 3.63 11.97
C SER A 1 -10.68 2.70 12.82
N ILE A 2 -11.22 1.55 13.26
CA ILE A 2 -10.47 0.54 14.02
C ILE A 2 -9.81 -0.47 13.06
N GLY A 3 -8.69 -1.05 13.47
CA GLY A 3 -7.92 -1.99 12.66
C GLY A 3 -6.81 -2.66 13.45
N ARG A 4 -6.13 -3.64 12.84
CA ARG A 4 -5.08 -4.46 13.50
C ARG A 4 -4.01 -3.66 14.27
N PRO A 5 -3.52 -2.49 13.81
CA PRO A 5 -2.57 -1.70 14.61
C PRO A 5 -3.10 -1.29 15.99
N HIS A 6 -4.41 -1.04 16.12
CA HIS A 6 -5.03 -0.71 17.40
C HIS A 6 -5.07 -1.92 18.34
N PHE A 7 -5.31 -3.12 17.81
CA PHE A 7 -5.23 -4.36 18.59
C PHE A 7 -3.80 -4.67 19.00
N ALA A 8 -2.82 -4.46 18.11
CA ALA A 8 -1.41 -4.65 18.44
C ALA A 8 -0.98 -3.75 19.60
N ARG A 9 -1.39 -2.47 19.56
CA ARG A 9 -1.19 -1.53 20.65
C ARG A 9 -1.87 -1.98 21.94
N ALA A 10 -3.15 -2.36 21.90
CA ALA A 10 -3.88 -2.81 23.07
C ALA A 10 -3.27 -4.09 23.70
N MET A 11 -2.80 -5.03 22.87
CA MET A 11 -2.10 -6.23 23.36
C MET A 11 -0.81 -5.86 24.11
N ALA A 12 -0.03 -4.91 23.59
CA ALA A 12 1.21 -4.48 24.25
C ALA A 12 0.96 -3.62 25.51
N GLU A 13 -0.09 -2.80 25.52
CA GLU A 13 -0.43 -1.94 26.66
C GLU A 13 -1.11 -2.71 27.81
N LEU A 14 -2.00 -3.66 27.49
CA LEU A 14 -2.81 -4.37 28.49
C LEU A 14 -2.20 -5.72 28.89
N HIS A 15 -1.43 -6.35 27.99
CA HIS A 15 -0.88 -7.69 28.17
C HIS A 15 0.61 -7.79 27.77
N PRO A 16 1.50 -6.93 28.31
CA PRO A 16 2.93 -6.98 28.00
C PRO A 16 3.59 -8.31 28.40
N GLU A 17 2.99 -9.09 29.30
CA GLU A 17 3.42 -10.44 29.66
C GLU A 17 3.26 -11.46 28.51
N ILE A 18 2.35 -11.20 27.56
CA ILE A 18 2.11 -12.07 26.41
C ILE A 18 2.99 -11.68 25.24
N VAL A 19 3.09 -10.38 24.95
CA VAL A 19 3.69 -9.89 23.69
C VAL A 19 4.96 -9.06 23.86
N GLY A 20 5.24 -8.61 25.08
CA GLY A 20 6.33 -7.69 25.41
C GLY A 20 5.87 -6.23 25.58
N ALA A 21 6.76 -5.39 26.10
CA ALA A 21 6.51 -3.96 26.26
C ALA A 21 6.31 -3.24 24.90
N PRO A 22 5.58 -2.12 24.85
CA PRO A 22 5.38 -1.37 23.61
C PRO A 22 6.69 -0.99 22.91
N GLY A 23 6.76 -1.25 21.60
CA GLY A 23 7.92 -0.94 20.76
C GLY A 23 7.83 -1.62 19.40
N ASP A 24 8.76 -1.31 18.50
CA ASP A 24 8.74 -1.80 17.11
C ASP A 24 8.89 -3.32 17.03
N ALA A 25 9.83 -3.89 17.80
CA ALA A 25 10.03 -5.33 17.86
C ALA A 25 8.77 -6.07 18.35
N THR A 26 8.06 -5.50 19.33
CA THR A 26 6.78 -6.03 19.82
C THR A 26 5.70 -5.91 18.76
N THR A 27 5.59 -4.77 18.08
CA THR A 27 4.63 -4.58 16.99
C THR A 27 4.85 -5.61 15.89
N GLN A 28 6.09 -5.77 15.42
CA GLN A 28 6.44 -6.75 14.41
C GLN A 28 6.09 -8.18 14.86
N ARG A 29 6.44 -8.55 16.10
CA ARG A 29 6.09 -9.85 16.67
C ARG A 29 4.59 -10.08 16.71
N VAL A 30 3.81 -9.11 17.17
CA VAL A 30 2.35 -9.21 17.26
C VAL A 30 1.73 -9.39 15.87
N PHE A 31 2.22 -8.65 14.87
CA PHE A 31 1.76 -8.85 13.50
C PHE A 31 2.19 -10.21 12.94
N THR A 32 3.39 -10.69 13.20
CA THR A 32 3.83 -12.00 12.69
C THR A 32 3.09 -13.16 13.35
N GLU A 33 2.92 -13.13 14.67
CA GLU A 33 2.41 -14.28 15.44
C GLU A 33 0.89 -14.29 15.61
N TRP A 34 0.25 -13.11 15.66
CA TRP A 34 -1.15 -12.99 16.06
C TRP A 34 -2.04 -12.38 14.99
N LEU A 35 -1.67 -11.24 14.42
CA LEU A 35 -2.61 -10.41 13.64
C LEU A 35 -2.40 -10.47 12.11
N GLY A 36 -1.24 -10.96 11.65
CA GLY A 36 -0.88 -11.12 10.24
C GLY A 36 -1.73 -12.18 9.55
N ALA A 37 -1.59 -12.34 8.23
CA ALA A 37 -2.45 -13.25 7.46
C ALA A 37 -2.36 -14.74 7.91
N SER A 38 -1.25 -15.12 8.55
CA SER A 38 -1.01 -16.45 9.14
C SER A 38 -1.10 -16.46 10.67
N GLY A 39 -1.45 -15.32 11.28
CA GLY A 39 -1.45 -15.14 12.73
C GLY A 39 -2.61 -15.87 13.43
N ARG A 40 -2.40 -16.22 14.70
CA ARG A 40 -3.35 -17.00 15.51
C ARG A 40 -4.74 -16.36 15.67
N ALA A 41 -4.82 -15.04 15.55
CA ALA A 41 -6.03 -14.23 15.70
C ALA A 41 -6.42 -13.53 14.39
N TYR A 42 -5.94 -14.03 13.25
CA TYR A 42 -6.33 -13.48 11.95
C TYR A 42 -7.79 -13.77 11.64
N ILE A 43 -8.55 -12.70 11.44
CA ILE A 43 -9.91 -12.78 10.90
C ILE A 43 -9.89 -12.11 9.53
N PRO A 44 -10.21 -12.85 8.44
CA PRO A 44 -10.29 -12.25 7.11
C PRO A 44 -11.30 -11.11 7.08
N LYS A 45 -10.90 -9.98 6.49
CA LYS A 45 -11.81 -8.85 6.29
C LYS A 45 -12.72 -9.15 5.09
N THR A 46 -14.01 -8.86 5.22
CA THR A 46 -14.91 -8.82 4.07
C THR A 46 -14.44 -7.74 3.09
N SER A 47 -14.05 -8.14 1.89
CA SER A 47 -13.73 -7.23 0.80
C SER A 47 -14.89 -7.18 -0.20
N ILE A 48 -14.98 -6.07 -0.91
CA ILE A 48 -15.85 -5.94 -2.08
C ILE A 48 -15.00 -6.24 -3.33
N PRO A 49 -15.56 -6.91 -4.36
CA PRO A 49 -14.88 -7.05 -5.64
C PRO A 49 -14.54 -5.67 -6.21
N ILE A 50 -13.39 -5.54 -6.87
CA ILE A 50 -12.93 -4.25 -7.39
C ILE A 50 -13.91 -3.69 -8.41
N GLU A 51 -14.55 -4.54 -9.22
CA GLU A 51 -15.54 -4.15 -10.22
C GLU A 51 -16.72 -3.49 -9.53
N ARG A 52 -17.21 -4.07 -8.42
CA ARG A 52 -18.30 -3.48 -7.65
C ARG A 52 -17.89 -2.14 -7.03
N PHE A 53 -16.64 -2.00 -6.61
CA PHE A 53 -16.13 -0.74 -6.04
C PHE A 53 -16.01 0.35 -7.11
N VAL A 54 -15.46 0.01 -8.27
CA VAL A 54 -15.33 0.91 -9.42
C VAL A 54 -16.72 1.31 -9.92
N ASP A 55 -17.64 0.35 -10.05
CA ASP A 55 -19.01 0.58 -10.48
C ASP A 55 -19.77 1.53 -9.54
N ALA A 56 -19.54 1.41 -8.22
CA ALA A 56 -20.15 2.28 -7.23
C ALA A 56 -19.69 3.75 -7.34
N GLY A 57 -18.49 4.01 -7.89
CA GLY A 57 -17.99 5.37 -8.14
C GLY A 57 -18.21 5.88 -9.57
N ARG A 58 -18.85 5.11 -10.45
CA ARG A 58 -19.11 5.57 -11.82
C ARG A 58 -19.97 6.84 -11.80
N GLY A 59 -19.54 7.84 -12.58
CA GLY A 59 -20.24 9.11 -12.71
C GLY A 59 -20.00 10.11 -11.57
N SER A 60 -19.21 9.78 -10.55
CA SER A 60 -18.89 10.71 -9.45
C SER A 60 -17.58 11.47 -9.64
N GLY A 61 -16.88 11.30 -10.76
CA GLY A 61 -15.55 11.88 -11.00
C GLY A 61 -14.44 11.27 -10.14
N VAL A 62 -14.65 10.07 -9.58
CA VAL A 62 -13.64 9.37 -8.77
C VAL A 62 -12.62 8.71 -9.67
N VAL A 63 -11.35 8.90 -9.30
CA VAL A 63 -10.21 8.30 -9.98
C VAL A 63 -9.65 7.19 -9.11
N PHE A 64 -9.69 5.96 -9.63
CA PHE A 64 -9.23 4.78 -8.89
C PHE A 64 -7.74 4.52 -9.13
N ALA A 65 -6.99 4.39 -8.03
CA ALA A 65 -5.60 4.01 -8.04
C ALA A 65 -5.33 2.87 -7.04
N ILE A 66 -4.48 1.92 -7.41
CA ILE A 66 -4.06 0.85 -6.50
C ILE A 66 -2.89 1.32 -5.63
N ALA A 67 -3.00 1.16 -4.31
CA ALA A 67 -1.92 1.45 -3.38
C ALA A 67 -0.88 0.32 -3.32
N HIS A 68 0.39 0.68 -3.17
CA HIS A 68 1.57 -0.17 -2.96
C HIS A 68 1.42 -1.59 -3.55
N PRO A 69 1.32 -1.73 -4.89
CA PRO A 69 0.98 -3.00 -5.53
C PRO A 69 2.03 -4.10 -5.32
N LEU A 70 3.28 -3.75 -5.05
CA LEU A 70 4.32 -4.73 -4.70
C LEU A 70 3.95 -5.48 -3.43
N ASP A 71 3.56 -4.77 -2.36
CA ASP A 71 3.15 -5.37 -1.08
C ASP A 71 1.90 -6.26 -1.21
N ASN A 72 1.07 -6.04 -2.23
CA ASN A 72 -0.22 -6.72 -2.41
C ASN A 72 -0.19 -7.89 -3.40
N TYR A 73 0.74 -7.87 -4.36
CA TYR A 73 0.70 -8.77 -5.52
C TYR A 73 2.06 -9.39 -5.88
N LEU A 74 3.13 -9.04 -5.16
CA LEU A 74 4.45 -9.65 -5.34
C LEU A 74 4.77 -10.54 -4.15
N ASP A 75 4.81 -11.85 -4.37
CA ASP A 75 5.33 -12.79 -3.37
C ASP A 75 6.86 -12.65 -3.29
N GLU A 76 7.43 -12.77 -2.08
CA GLU A 76 8.88 -12.77 -1.89
C GLU A 76 9.45 -14.20 -1.85
N PRO A 77 10.58 -14.49 -2.55
CA PRO A 77 11.30 -13.60 -3.45
C PRO A 77 10.61 -13.48 -4.83
N GLY A 78 10.40 -12.24 -5.29
CA GLY A 78 9.68 -11.96 -6.55
C GLY A 78 10.33 -10.86 -7.37
N ASP A 79 10.11 -10.93 -8.69
CA ASP A 79 10.55 -9.92 -9.66
C ASP A 79 9.35 -9.06 -10.11
N PRO A 80 9.36 -7.74 -9.81
CA PRO A 80 8.35 -6.80 -10.30
C PRO A 80 8.18 -6.81 -11.82
N GLU A 81 9.26 -6.92 -12.59
CA GLU A 81 9.19 -6.85 -14.06
C GLU A 81 8.44 -8.03 -14.66
N ARG A 82 8.50 -9.19 -14.01
CA ARG A 82 7.77 -10.38 -14.43
C ARG A 82 6.30 -10.34 -14.01
N THR A 83 5.99 -9.80 -12.85
CA THR A 83 4.66 -9.93 -12.22
C THR A 83 3.75 -8.73 -12.52
N MET A 84 4.30 -7.52 -12.41
CA MET A 84 3.51 -6.29 -12.46
C MET A 84 2.86 -6.02 -13.82
N PRO A 85 3.45 -6.33 -15.00
CA PRO A 85 2.77 -6.10 -16.26
C PRO A 85 1.38 -6.76 -16.33
N ARG A 86 1.27 -8.00 -15.86
CA ARG A 86 -0.01 -8.73 -15.84
C ARG A 86 -0.97 -8.16 -14.79
N VAL A 87 -0.47 -7.82 -13.61
CA VAL A 87 -1.28 -7.23 -12.52
C VAL A 87 -1.85 -5.88 -12.94
N LEU A 88 -1.01 -4.99 -13.47
CA LEU A 88 -1.39 -3.66 -13.92
C LEU A 88 -2.37 -3.72 -15.10
N ALA A 89 -2.14 -4.61 -16.07
CA ALA A 89 -3.08 -4.83 -17.17
C ALA A 89 -4.46 -5.27 -16.65
N SER A 90 -4.50 -6.24 -15.73
CA SER A 90 -5.75 -6.73 -15.14
C SER A 90 -6.49 -5.64 -14.33
N LEU A 91 -5.76 -4.82 -13.57
CA LEU A 91 -6.37 -3.71 -12.83
C LEU A 91 -6.92 -2.64 -13.77
N ARG A 92 -6.20 -2.34 -14.86
CA ARG A 92 -6.64 -1.39 -15.87
C ARG A 92 -7.91 -1.84 -16.59
N GLU A 93 -7.99 -3.11 -16.98
CA GLU A 93 -9.21 -3.70 -17.57
C GLU A 93 -10.43 -3.59 -16.63
N ARG A 94 -10.20 -3.53 -15.32
CA ARG A 94 -11.23 -3.41 -14.28
C ARG A 94 -11.53 -1.96 -13.88
N GLY A 95 -10.99 -0.98 -14.62
CA GLY A 95 -11.28 0.45 -14.44
C GLY A 95 -10.40 1.19 -13.43
N VAL A 96 -9.29 0.59 -13.00
CA VAL A 96 -8.26 1.31 -12.24
C VAL A 96 -7.35 2.04 -13.21
N VAL A 97 -7.11 3.34 -13.00
CA VAL A 97 -6.32 4.15 -13.94
C VAL A 97 -4.97 4.58 -13.38
N GLY A 98 -4.76 4.44 -12.07
CA GLY A 98 -3.50 4.74 -11.40
C GLY A 98 -2.93 3.56 -10.63
N ALA A 99 -1.62 3.56 -10.43
CA ALA A 99 -0.94 2.64 -9.52
C ALA A 99 0.12 3.41 -8.73
N GLU A 100 0.28 3.11 -7.45
CA GLU A 100 1.32 3.72 -6.64
C GLU A 100 2.68 3.18 -7.09
N ALA A 101 3.48 4.08 -7.66
CA ALA A 101 4.83 3.80 -8.13
C ALA A 101 5.88 4.56 -7.31
N TYR A 102 5.51 5.72 -6.75
CA TYR A 102 6.33 6.47 -5.80
C TYR A 102 5.93 6.11 -4.37
N TYR A 103 6.22 4.87 -3.94
CA TYR A 103 5.88 4.40 -2.60
C TYR A 103 7.00 4.68 -1.60
N GLY A 104 6.67 5.38 -0.52
CA GLY A 104 7.64 5.86 0.47
C GLY A 104 8.46 4.79 1.18
N SER A 105 8.09 3.51 1.09
CA SER A 105 8.83 2.40 1.69
C SER A 105 9.67 1.59 0.71
N THR A 106 9.86 2.08 -0.52
CA THR A 106 10.67 1.40 -1.53
C THR A 106 11.91 2.22 -1.93
N PRO A 107 13.04 1.56 -2.23
CA PRO A 107 14.23 2.22 -2.77
C PRO A 107 13.95 2.95 -4.09
N ARG A 108 14.84 3.87 -4.48
CA ARG A 108 14.74 4.64 -5.73
C ARG A 108 14.60 3.74 -6.96
N ASP A 109 15.45 2.74 -7.11
CA ASP A 109 15.48 1.86 -8.28
C ASP A 109 14.17 1.06 -8.43
N THR A 110 13.57 0.65 -7.30
CA THR A 110 12.25 0.00 -7.27
C THR A 110 11.15 0.96 -7.72
N ARG A 111 11.19 2.22 -7.27
CA ARG A 111 10.25 3.27 -7.71
C ARG A 111 10.39 3.55 -9.20
N GLU A 112 11.61 3.70 -9.71
CA GLU A 112 11.87 3.92 -11.14
C GLU A 112 11.35 2.76 -12.01
N THR A 113 11.55 1.53 -11.54
CA THR A 113 11.00 0.33 -12.17
C THR A 113 9.48 0.36 -12.18
N MET A 114 8.84 0.63 -11.04
CA MET A 114 7.39 0.73 -10.96
C MET A 114 6.82 1.85 -11.80
N VAL A 115 7.48 3.01 -11.89
CA VAL A 115 7.07 4.11 -12.76
C VAL A 115 7.08 3.66 -14.21
N ARG A 116 8.18 3.04 -14.67
CA ARG A 116 8.30 2.51 -16.04
C ARG A 116 7.19 1.51 -16.35
N LEU A 117 6.95 0.54 -15.46
CA LEU A 117 5.93 -0.49 -15.65
C LEU A 117 4.50 0.09 -15.64
N THR A 118 4.23 1.05 -14.75
CA THR A 118 2.93 1.74 -14.67
C THR A 118 2.64 2.55 -15.94
N ARG A 119 3.65 3.27 -16.44
CA ARG A 119 3.55 4.01 -17.71
C ARG A 119 3.35 3.07 -18.90
N ALA A 120 4.09 1.97 -18.96
CA ALA A 120 3.94 0.96 -20.02
C ALA A 120 2.54 0.31 -20.03
N ALA A 121 1.90 0.19 -18.86
CA ALA A 121 0.50 -0.25 -18.75
C ALA A 121 -0.52 0.82 -19.16
N GLY A 122 -0.10 2.05 -19.47
CA GLY A 122 -0.98 3.17 -19.78
C GLY A 122 -1.72 3.70 -18.54
N MET A 123 -1.08 3.63 -17.38
CA MET A 123 -1.63 4.07 -16.08
C MET A 123 -0.83 5.25 -15.50
N ILE A 124 -1.43 5.95 -14.55
CA ILE A 124 -0.83 7.09 -13.85
C ILE A 124 0.01 6.60 -12.66
N PRO A 125 1.33 6.92 -12.57
CA PRO A 125 2.18 6.55 -11.46
C PRO A 125 1.93 7.47 -10.26
N THR A 126 0.99 7.08 -9.41
CA THR A 126 0.66 7.79 -8.17
C THR A 126 1.72 7.59 -7.10
N GLY A 127 1.63 8.33 -5.99
CA GLY A 127 2.66 8.32 -4.97
C GLY A 127 2.19 8.74 -3.59
N GLY A 128 2.86 8.22 -2.58
CA GLY A 128 2.51 8.47 -1.19
C GLY A 128 3.60 8.01 -0.21
N SER A 129 3.72 8.74 0.89
CA SER A 129 4.58 8.31 2.01
C SER A 129 4.01 7.09 2.74
N ASP A 130 2.69 6.93 2.73
CA ASP A 130 1.97 5.97 3.56
C ASP A 130 2.30 6.13 5.07
N TYR A 131 2.34 7.39 5.50
CA TYR A 131 2.66 7.76 6.88
C TYR A 131 1.58 7.30 7.86
N HIS A 132 2.00 6.57 8.88
CA HIS A 132 1.14 6.01 9.93
C HIS A 132 1.58 6.47 11.33
N GLY A 133 2.17 7.65 11.48
CA GLY A 133 2.57 8.13 12.80
C GLY A 133 3.70 7.29 13.39
N THR A 134 3.57 6.97 14.68
CA THR A 134 4.51 6.12 15.41
C THR A 134 4.51 4.66 14.94
N TYR A 135 3.58 4.24 14.08
CA TYR A 135 3.52 2.86 13.59
C TYR A 135 4.47 2.59 12.41
N LYS A 136 5.05 3.64 11.79
CA LYS A 136 5.97 3.52 10.65
C LYS A 136 7.16 4.46 10.83
N VAL A 137 8.12 4.01 11.64
CA VAL A 137 9.34 4.76 11.96
C VAL A 137 10.15 5.01 10.68
N GLY A 138 10.71 6.21 10.55
CA GLY A 138 11.51 6.61 9.37
C GLY A 138 10.68 7.14 8.19
N VAL A 139 9.35 7.03 8.24
CA VAL A 139 8.45 7.68 7.28
C VAL A 139 7.82 8.91 7.96
N ALA A 140 7.72 10.01 7.23
CA ALA A 140 6.96 11.18 7.65
C ALA A 140 5.99 11.60 6.53
N LEU A 141 5.04 12.47 6.84
CA LEU A 141 4.13 12.98 5.80
C LEU A 141 4.94 13.65 4.68
N GLY A 142 4.80 13.14 3.46
CA GLY A 142 5.56 13.61 2.28
C GLY A 142 7.02 13.15 2.22
N ARG A 143 7.49 12.30 3.14
CA ARG A 143 8.87 11.81 3.21
C ARG A 143 8.92 10.29 3.38
N GLY A 144 9.54 9.59 2.43
CA GLY A 144 9.78 8.15 2.50
C GLY A 144 10.93 7.77 3.44
N LEU A 145 11.18 6.46 3.59
CA LEU A 145 12.19 5.87 4.48
C LEU A 145 13.60 6.45 4.29
N THR A 146 14.00 6.63 3.04
CA THR A 146 15.31 7.17 2.64
C THR A 146 15.33 8.70 2.54
N GLY A 147 14.19 9.36 2.76
CA GLY A 147 14.06 10.80 2.69
C GLY A 147 14.06 11.40 1.28
N ASP A 148 14.19 10.57 0.25
CA ASP A 148 14.26 10.98 -1.16
C ASP A 148 12.96 10.67 -1.93
N LEU A 149 11.84 10.60 -1.22
CA LEU A 149 10.52 10.48 -1.83
C LEU A 149 10.16 11.79 -2.51
N GLU A 150 9.94 11.71 -3.82
CA GLU A 150 9.50 12.83 -4.63
C GLU A 150 8.40 12.30 -5.57
N VAL A 151 7.21 12.88 -5.46
CA VAL A 151 6.08 12.61 -6.35
C VAL A 151 5.92 13.82 -7.25
N PRO A 152 6.08 13.71 -8.57
CA PRO A 152 6.01 14.87 -9.46
C PRO A 152 4.63 15.53 -9.44
N ASP A 153 4.58 16.87 -9.41
CA ASP A 153 3.32 17.63 -9.43
C ASP A 153 2.45 17.30 -10.66
N GLY A 154 3.05 16.93 -11.79
CA GLY A 154 2.33 16.49 -12.99
C GLY A 154 1.39 15.31 -12.75
N VAL A 155 1.68 14.45 -11.77
CA VAL A 155 0.80 13.33 -11.38
C VAL A 155 -0.56 13.86 -10.90
N LEU A 156 -0.60 14.99 -10.18
CA LEU A 156 -1.85 15.60 -9.75
C LEU A 156 -2.68 16.09 -10.93
N GLU A 157 -2.04 16.68 -11.94
CA GLU A 157 -2.73 17.16 -13.13
C GLU A 157 -3.26 16.01 -13.98
N GLU A 158 -2.50 14.91 -14.10
CA GLU A 158 -2.98 13.68 -14.74
C GLU A 158 -4.19 13.09 -14.01
N LEU A 159 -4.16 13.04 -12.67
CA LEU A 159 -5.29 12.57 -11.87
C LEU A 159 -6.51 13.49 -12.01
N LYS A 160 -6.33 14.80 -12.13
CA LYS A 160 -7.45 15.73 -12.40
C LYS A 160 -8.05 15.50 -13.78
N ALA A 161 -7.22 15.25 -14.79
CA ALA A 161 -7.65 14.99 -16.16
C ALA A 161 -8.37 13.65 -16.33
N ALA A 162 -8.14 12.69 -15.44
CA ALA A 162 -8.74 11.36 -15.46
C ALA A 162 -10.11 11.24 -14.75
N ARG A 163 -10.63 12.35 -14.21
CA ARG A 163 -11.93 12.40 -13.53
C ARG A 163 -13.11 12.22 -14.48
#